data_AF-A0A444KU53-F1
#
_entry.id   AF-A0A444KU53-F1
#
_cell.length_a   1.000
_cell.length_b   1.000
_cell.length_c   1.000
_cell.angle_alpha   90.00
_cell.angle_beta   90.00
_cell.angle_gamma   90.00
#
_symmetry.space_group_name_H-M   'P 1'
#
loop_
_entity.id
_entity.type
_entity.pdbx_description
1 polymer ?
#
loop_
_entity_poly.entity_id
_entity_poly.type
_entity_poly.pdbx_seq_one_letter_code
_entity_poly.pdbx_strand_id
1 'polypeptide(L)' 'MEIREVFARNLRRHRQRKKLSQEALAHEAGVDRTYVSALERRVYAASIDTVARLAKVLGVKPADLLDPDSR' A
#
# COMPACT_ATOMS: atom_id res chain seq x y z
N MET A 1 15.47 -8.54 1.57
CA MET A 1 14.45 -7.61 1.01
C MET A 1 14.45 -6.37 1.86
N GLU A 2 14.58 -5.20 1.25
CA GLU A 2 14.45 -3.94 1.98
C GLU A 2 13.00 -3.72 2.40
N ILE A 3 12.76 -3.02 3.51
CA ILE A 3 11.40 -2.78 4.04
C ILE A 3 10.46 -2.13 3.01
N ARG A 4 11.02 -1.30 2.11
CA ARG A 4 10.27 -0.66 1.02
C ARG A 4 9.77 -1.67 -0.01
N GLU A 5 10.52 -2.75 -0.25
CA GLU A 5 10.11 -3.82 -1.15
C GLU A 5 8.99 -4.66 -0.56
N VAL A 6 9.09 -4.97 0.74
CA VAL A 6 8.01 -5.63 1.51
C VAL A 6 6.73 -4.81 1.38
N PHE A 7 6.82 -3.50 1.66
CA PHE A 7 5.70 -2.58 1.56
C PHE A 7 5.07 -2.54 0.17
N ALA A 8 5.86 -2.31 -0.87
CA ALA A 8 5.35 -2.21 -2.23
C ALA A 8 4.65 -3.51 -2.69
N ARG A 9 5.25 -4.67 -2.37
CA ARG A 9 4.70 -5.99 -2.66
C ARG A 9 3.37 -6.22 -1.93
N ASN A 10 3.34 -5.98 -0.62
CA ASN A 10 2.16 -6.24 0.20
C ASN A 10 1.03 -5.26 -0.16
N LEU A 11 1.33 -3.98 -0.39
CA LEU A 11 0.37 -2.98 -0.86
C LEU A 11 -0.34 -3.44 -2.14
N ARG A 12 0.44 -3.85 -3.16
CA ARG A 12 -0.10 -4.35 -4.43
C ARG A 12 -0.96 -5.60 -4.22
N ARG A 13 -0.48 -6.55 -3.41
CA ARG A 13 -1.19 -7.79 -3.11
C ARG A 13 -2.54 -7.54 -2.45
N HIS A 14 -2.58 -6.76 -1.37
CA HIS A 14 -3.83 -6.48 -0.66
C HIS A 14 -4.80 -5.64 -1.51
N ARG A 15 -4.28 -4.69 -2.31
CA ARG A 15 -5.09 -3.95 -3.28
C ARG A 15 -5.77 -4.88 -4.30
N GLN A 16 -5.01 -5.81 -4.88
CA GLN A 16 -5.53 -6.78 -5.84
C GLN A 16 -6.53 -7.75 -5.20
N ARG A 17 -6.28 -8.20 -3.96
CA ARG A 17 -7.24 -9.02 -3.19
C ARG A 17 -8.58 -8.32 -2.95
N LYS A 18 -8.55 -7.01 -2.72
CA LYS A 18 -9.75 -6.16 -2.64
C LYS A 18 -10.33 -5.77 -4.02
N LYS A 19 -9.73 -6.21 -5.14
CA LYS A 19 -10.13 -5.86 -6.51
C LYS A 19 -10.15 -4.35 -6.78
N LEU A 20 -9.31 -3.59 -6.09
CA LEU A 20 -9.20 -2.15 -6.29
C LEU A 20 -8.20 -1.81 -7.40
N SER A 21 -8.54 -0.84 -8.25
CA SER A 21 -7.55 -0.18 -9.11
C SER A 21 -6.63 0.71 -8.26
N GLN A 22 -5.50 1.15 -8.82
CA GLN A 22 -4.66 2.15 -8.14
C GLN A 22 -5.44 3.46 -7.91
N GLU A 23 -6.30 3.83 -8.84
CA GLU A 23 -7.16 5.02 -8.75
C GLU A 23 -8.20 4.89 -7.66
N ALA A 24 -8.88 3.75 -7.55
CA ALA A 24 -9.86 3.49 -6.50
C ALA A 24 -9.21 3.52 -5.11
N LEU A 25 -8.06 2.85 -4.93
CA LEU A 25 -7.30 2.89 -3.68
C LEU A 25 -6.85 4.32 -3.33
N ALA A 26 -6.36 5.07 -4.32
CA ALA A 26 -5.92 6.44 -4.12
C ALA A 26 -7.07 7.35 -3.67
N HIS A 27 -8.20 7.27 -4.36
CA HIS A 27 -9.42 8.01 -4.03
C HIS A 27 -9.91 7.69 -2.62
N GLU A 28 -10.08 6.41 -2.27
CA GLU A 28 -10.52 6.00 -0.93
C GLU A 28 -9.52 6.35 0.18
N ALA A 29 -8.22 6.37 -0.12
CA ALA A 29 -7.18 6.71 0.85
C ALA A 29 -6.88 8.22 0.94
N GLY A 30 -7.51 9.04 0.09
CA GLY A 30 -7.29 10.48 0.03
C GLY A 30 -5.87 10.85 -0.39
N VAL A 31 -5.30 10.11 -1.35
CA VAL A 31 -3.95 10.34 -1.90
C VAL A 31 -3.98 10.41 -3.42
N ASP A 32 -2.90 10.90 -4.03
CA ASP A 32 -2.78 10.94 -5.48
C ASP A 32 -2.57 9.54 -6.09
N ARG A 33 -3.22 9.26 -7.23
CA ARG A 33 -3.07 7.98 -7.96
C ARG A 33 -1.63 7.70 -8.39
N THR A 34 -0.91 8.73 -8.86
CA THR A 34 0.50 8.62 -9.23
C THR A 34 1.38 8.32 -8.02
N TYR A 35 1.00 8.78 -6.83
CA TYR A 35 1.68 8.42 -5.59
C TYR A 35 1.48 6.94 -5.26
N VAL A 36 0.27 6.38 -5.37
CA VAL A 36 0.03 4.94 -5.21
C VAL A 36 0.87 4.13 -6.22
N SER A 37 0.92 4.55 -7.48
CA SER A 37 1.77 3.92 -8.50
C SER A 37 3.27 3.99 -8.15
N ALA A 38 3.73 5.12 -7.64
CA ALA A 38 5.12 5.32 -7.23
C ALA A 38 5.49 4.45 -6.01
N LEU A 39 4.56 4.29 -5.06
CA LEU A 39 4.72 3.39 -3.92
C LEU A 39 4.85 1.92 -4.36
N GLU A 40 3.96 1.43 -5.23
CA GLU A 40 4.03 0.05 -5.76
C GLU A 40 5.29 -0.21 -6.59
N ARG A 41 5.89 0.83 -7.18
CA ARG A 41 7.15 0.75 -7.93
C ARG A 41 8.40 1.04 -7.10
N ARG A 42 8.27 1.30 -5.79
CA ARG A 42 9.35 1.63 -4.84
C ARG A 42 10.06 2.97 -5.10
N VAL A 43 9.47 3.85 -5.93
CA VAL A 43 10.02 5.17 -6.27
C VAL A 43 10.04 6.08 -5.04
N TYR A 44 8.98 6.04 -4.23
CA TYR A 44 8.88 6.80 -2.99
C TYR A 44 8.71 5.88 -1.77
N ALA A 45 9.14 6.38 -0.61
CA ALA A 45 8.75 5.82 0.67
C ALA A 45 7.39 6.38 1.09
N ALA A 46 6.53 5.52 1.65
CA ALA A 46 5.34 5.98 2.34
C ALA A 46 5.71 6.57 3.70
N SER A 47 5.08 7.67 4.09
CA SER A 47 5.07 8.08 5.50
C SER A 47 4.24 7.09 6.33
N ILE A 48 4.46 7.06 7.64
CA ILE A 48 3.71 6.20 8.56
C ILE A 48 2.19 6.48 8.46
N ASP A 49 1.79 7.75 8.33
CA ASP A 49 0.36 8.11 8.16
C ASP A 49 -0.22 7.60 6.84
N THR A 50 0.57 7.57 5.77
CA THR A 50 0.16 6.99 4.49
C THR A 50 -0.01 5.48 4.62
N VAL A 51 0.90 4.79 5.31
CA VAL A 51 0.75 3.34 5.59
C VAL A 51 -0.55 3.09 6.34
N ALA A 52 -0.84 3.86 7.38
CA ALA A 52 -2.07 3.73 8.16
C ALA A 52 -3.34 3.97 7.33
N ARG A 53 -3.35 5.01 6.48
CA ARG A 53 -4.48 5.31 5.58
C ARG A 53 -4.72 4.19 4.56
N LEU A 54 -3.67 3.72 3.90
CA LEU A 54 -3.77 2.63 2.93
C LEU A 54 -4.23 1.33 3.59
N ALA A 55 -3.68 1.00 4.75
CA ALA A 55 -4.08 -0.20 5.51
C ALA A 55 -5.56 -0.15 5.90
N LYS A 56 -6.07 1.01 6.33
CA LYS A 56 -7.49 1.22 6.65
C LYS A 56 -8.39 0.91 5.45
N VAL A 57 -8.07 1.46 4.27
CA VAL A 57 -8.83 1.20 3.04
C VAL A 57 -8.76 -0.28 2.64
N LEU A 58 -7.59 -0.87 2.76
CA LEU A 58 -7.35 -2.29 2.43
C LEU A 58 -7.95 -3.25 3.45
N GLY A 59 -8.39 -2.78 4.63
CA GLY A 59 -8.97 -3.60 5.68
C GLY A 59 -7.95 -4.53 6.36
N VAL A 60 -6.68 -4.09 6.46
CA VAL A 60 -5.58 -4.84 7.09
C VAL A 60 -4.91 -4.00 8.16
N LYS A 61 -4.08 -4.62 9.00
CA LYS A 61 -3.27 -3.87 9.96
C LYS A 61 -2.12 -3.17 9.21
N PRO A 62 -1.66 -1.98 9.64
CA PRO A 62 -0.48 -1.34 9.06
C PRO A 62 0.77 -2.24 9.07
N ALA A 63 0.92 -3.05 10.13
CA ALA A 63 2.00 -4.03 10.24
C ALA A 63 1.96 -5.09 9.12
N ASP A 64 0.78 -5.49 8.65
CA ASP A 64 0.64 -6.48 7.57
C ASP A 64 1.22 -5.95 6.24
N LEU A 65 1.29 -4.62 6.07
CA LEU A 65 1.95 -4.00 4.93
C LEU A 65 3.48 -4.01 5.07
N LEU A 66 4.03 -4.16 6.27
CA LEU A 66 5.47 -4.12 6.55
C LEU A 66 6.07 -5.48 6.88
N ASP A 67 5.23 -6.50 7.07
CA ASP A 67 5.62 -7.86 7.42
C ASP A 67 6.01 -8.67 6.17
N PRO A 68 7.26 -9.18 6.08
CA PRO A 68 7.70 -10.01 4.97
C PRO A 68 6.91 -11.32 4.82
N ASP A 69 6.29 -11.82 5.89
CA ASP A 69 5.60 -13.11 5.96
C ASP A 69 4.06 -12.99 5.98
N SER A 70 3.54 -11.76 5.96
CA SER A 70 2.10 -11.47 5.85
C SER A 70 1.49 -12.24 4.68
N ARG A 71 0.30 -12.84 4.85
CA ARG A 71 -0.38 -13.70 3.85
C ARG A 71 -1.57 -12.98 3.18
#